data_AF-A0A958AET6-F1
#
_entry.id   AF-A0A958AET6-F1
#
_cell.length_a   1.000
_cell.length_b   1.000
_cell.length_c   1.000
_cell.angle_alpha   90.00
_cell.angle_beta   90.00
_cell.angle_gamma   90.00
#
_symmetry.space_group_name_H-M   'P 1'
#
loop_
_entity.id
_entity.type
_entity.pdbx_description
1 polymer ?
#
loop_
_entity_poly.entity_id
_entity_poly.type
_entity_poly.pdbx_seq_one_letter_code
_entity_poly.pdbx_strand_id
1 'polypeptide(L)'
;KMQKDTLRRIHKTSAALHALFKEAGPFPDDPQMRFQLNEAHWHLLRAETSCNLFWGEAWVDRAHKDLDAVWFNIDEARKRL
;
A
#
# COMPACT_ATOMS: atom_id res chain seq x y z
N LYS A 1 12.42 -17.22 0.69
CA LYS A 1 11.24 -17.82 0.00
C LYS A 1 10.32 -16.67 -0.31
N MET A 2 9.94 -16.53 -1.58
CA MET A 2 9.31 -15.32 -2.12
C MET A 2 8.02 -14.90 -1.39
N GLN A 3 7.22 -15.84 -0.90
CA GLN A 3 6.03 -15.55 -0.07
C GLN A 3 6.37 -14.83 1.25
N LYS A 4 7.43 -15.28 1.96
CA LYS A 4 7.88 -14.63 3.21
C LYS A 4 8.43 -13.24 2.95
N ASP A 5 9.11 -13.07 1.81
CA ASP A 5 9.61 -11.76 1.37
C ASP A 5 8.45 -10.81 1.04
N THR A 6 7.40 -11.32 0.38
CA THR A 6 6.17 -10.58 0.09
C THR A 6 5.46 -10.14 1.37
N LEU A 7 5.29 -11.04 2.35
CA LEU A 7 4.70 -10.70 3.65
C LEU A 7 5.48 -9.60 4.39
N ARG A 8 6.81 -9.66 4.38
CA ARG A 8 7.64 -8.59 4.95
C ARG A 8 7.42 -7.25 4.24
N ARG A 9 7.27 -7.29 2.92
CA ARG A 9 7.03 -6.09 2.11
C ARG A 9 5.64 -5.50 2.36
N ILE A 10 4.61 -6.35 2.48
CA ILE A 10 3.26 -5.95 2.90
C ILE A 10 3.34 -5.24 4.26
N HIS A 11 3.96 -5.86 5.25
CA HIS A 11 4.04 -5.29 6.60
C HIS A 11 4.72 -3.91 6.61
N LYS A 12 5.86 -3.78 5.90
CA LYS A 12 6.56 -2.49 5.75
C LYS A 12 5.69 -1.43 5.08
N THR A 13 4.99 -1.81 4.02
CA THR A 13 4.16 -0.88 3.23
C THR A 13 2.92 -0.45 4.02
N SER A 14 2.27 -1.39 4.70
CA SER A 14 1.14 -1.11 5.61
C SER A 14 1.55 -0.16 6.73
N ALA A 15 2.69 -0.39 7.39
CA ALA A 15 3.20 0.49 8.44
C ALA A 15 3.44 1.92 7.93
N ALA A 16 4.02 2.06 6.72
CA ALA A 16 4.28 3.36 6.11
C ALA A 16 2.98 4.12 5.79
N LEU A 17 1.97 3.43 5.25
CA LEU A 17 0.67 4.04 4.94
C LEU A 17 -0.07 4.47 6.22
N HIS A 18 -0.05 3.64 7.27
CA HIS A 18 -0.69 3.99 8.55
C HIS A 18 0.00 5.16 9.25
N ALA A 19 1.33 5.26 9.17
CA ALA A 19 2.05 6.44 9.64
C ALA A 19 1.60 7.71 8.90
N LEU A 20 1.48 7.61 7.57
CA LEU A 20 1.00 8.73 6.75
C LEU A 20 -0.45 9.12 7.08
N PHE A 21 -1.35 8.17 7.30
CA PHE A 21 -2.71 8.46 7.77
C PHE A 21 -2.72 9.21 9.11
N LYS A 22 -1.82 8.83 10.03
CA LYS A 22 -1.69 9.50 11.32
C LYS A 22 -1.16 10.94 11.17
N GLU A 23 -0.21 11.15 10.26
CA GLU A 23 0.33 12.48 9.93
C GLU A 23 -0.73 13.37 9.27
N ALA A 24 -1.47 12.86 8.29
CA ALA A 24 -2.48 13.59 7.53
C ALA A 24 -3.75 13.92 8.33
N GLY A 25 -4.01 13.18 9.40
CA GLY A 25 -5.26 13.28 10.17
C GLY A 25 -6.45 12.61 9.47
N PRO A 26 -7.61 12.55 10.14
CA PRO A 26 -8.77 11.77 9.68
C PRO A 26 -9.46 12.37 8.45
N PHE A 27 -9.34 13.69 8.24
CA PHE A 27 -9.99 14.40 7.14
C PHE A 27 -9.07 15.48 6.58
N PRO A 28 -8.13 15.11 5.69
CA PRO A 28 -7.27 16.10 5.03
C PRO A 28 -8.10 17.03 4.15
N ASP A 29 -7.85 18.34 4.21
CA ASP A 29 -8.62 19.32 3.43
C ASP A 29 -8.35 19.18 1.92
N ASP A 30 -7.10 18.88 1.53
CA ASP A 30 -6.71 18.70 0.13
C ASP A 30 -7.44 17.48 -0.50
N PRO A 31 -8.33 17.70 -1.51
CA PRO A 31 -9.00 16.62 -2.22
C PRO A 31 -8.04 15.65 -2.91
N GLN A 32 -6.93 16.17 -3.45
CA GLN A 32 -5.95 15.34 -4.14
C GLN A 32 -5.20 14.45 -3.15
N MET A 33 -4.82 14.97 -1.99
CA MET A 33 -4.23 14.17 -0.91
C MET A 33 -5.18 13.04 -0.47
N ARG A 34 -6.46 13.36 -0.23
CA ARG A 34 -7.49 12.37 0.10
C ARG A 34 -7.59 11.27 -0.95
N PHE A 35 -7.58 11.64 -2.23
CA PHE A 35 -7.59 10.69 -3.33
C PHE A 35 -6.38 9.75 -3.28
N GLN A 36 -5.17 10.28 -3.14
CA GLN A 36 -3.94 9.48 -3.09
C GLN A 36 -3.93 8.52 -1.89
N LEU A 37 -4.36 8.97 -0.71
CA LEU A 37 -4.46 8.13 0.48
C LEU A 37 -5.48 6.98 0.30
N ASN A 38 -6.62 7.26 -0.34
CA ASN A 38 -7.63 6.25 -0.63
C ASN A 38 -7.11 5.22 -1.65
N GLU A 39 -6.47 5.67 -2.74
CA GLU A 39 -5.88 4.76 -3.73
C GLU A 39 -4.78 3.89 -3.12
N ALA A 40 -3.89 4.48 -2.30
CA ALA A 40 -2.88 3.73 -1.56
C ALA A 40 -3.50 2.64 -0.67
N HIS A 41 -4.60 2.96 0.02
CA HIS A 41 -5.30 2.00 0.87
C HIS A 41 -5.95 0.88 0.06
N TRP A 42 -6.62 1.21 -1.06
CA TRP A 42 -7.22 0.22 -1.94
C TRP A 42 -6.20 -0.76 -2.52
N HIS A 43 -5.03 -0.27 -2.96
CA HIS A 43 -3.95 -1.12 -3.43
C HIS A 43 -3.38 -2.01 -2.32
N LEU A 44 -3.22 -1.49 -1.10
CA LEU A 44 -2.74 -2.28 0.03
C LEU A 44 -3.68 -3.45 0.34
N LEU A 45 -4.99 -3.20 0.41
CA LEU A 45 -6.00 -4.24 0.67
C LEU A 45 -5.96 -5.34 -0.40
N ARG A 46 -5.78 -4.97 -1.67
CA ARG A 46 -5.60 -5.93 -2.76
C ARG A 46 -4.32 -6.74 -2.63
N ALA A 47 -3.20 -6.10 -2.29
CA ALA A 47 -1.93 -6.77 -2.08
C ALA A 47 -2.00 -7.80 -0.95
N GLU A 48 -2.75 -7.50 0.12
CA GLU A 48 -2.95 -8.33 1.30
C GLU A 48 -3.85 -9.55 1.08
N THR A 49 -4.53 -9.66 -0.07
CA THR A 49 -5.38 -10.81 -0.36
C THR A 49 -4.59 -12.13 -0.30
N SER A 50 -5.07 -13.07 0.51
CA SER A 50 -4.39 -14.34 0.79
C SER A 50 -4.11 -15.17 -0.46
N CYS A 51 -4.96 -15.05 -1.50
CA CYS A 51 -4.80 -15.68 -2.81
C CYS A 51 -3.43 -15.37 -3.45
N ASN A 52 -2.89 -14.17 -3.27
CA ASN A 52 -1.58 -13.79 -3.84
C ASN A 52 -0.43 -14.60 -3.24
N LEU A 53 -0.59 -15.08 -2.00
CA LEU A 53 0.44 -15.83 -1.26
C LEU A 53 0.19 -17.33 -1.33
N PHE A 54 -1.07 -17.77 -1.36
CA PHE A 54 -1.46 -19.17 -1.39
C PHE A 54 -0.91 -19.91 -2.61
N TRP A 55 -1.05 -19.31 -3.81
CA TRP A 55 -0.55 -19.88 -5.07
C TRP A 55 0.97 -19.69 -5.28
N GLY A 56 1.66 -19.10 -4.29
CA GLY A 56 3.11 -18.94 -4.30
C GLY A 56 3.62 -18.12 -5.48
N GLU A 57 4.70 -18.59 -6.10
CA GLU A 57 5.49 -17.82 -7.07
C GLU A 57 4.71 -17.37 -8.30
N ALA A 58 3.63 -18.06 -8.66
CA ALA A 58 2.84 -17.68 -9.81
C ALA A 58 2.04 -16.36 -9.63
N TRP A 59 1.82 -15.92 -8.38
CA TRP A 59 0.87 -14.84 -8.06
C TRP A 59 1.43 -13.73 -7.15
N VAL A 60 2.59 -13.94 -6.52
CA VAL A 60 3.26 -12.90 -5.68
C VAL A 60 3.56 -11.61 -6.45
N ASP A 61 3.80 -11.69 -7.75
CA ASP A 61 4.02 -10.50 -8.60
C ASP A 61 2.81 -9.56 -8.62
N ARG A 62 1.60 -10.09 -8.46
CA ARG A 62 0.39 -9.26 -8.37
C ARG A 62 0.39 -8.43 -7.09
N ALA A 63 0.72 -9.06 -5.96
CA ALA A 63 0.92 -8.34 -4.70
C ALA A 63 2.04 -7.31 -4.84
N HIS A 64 3.16 -7.64 -5.48
CA HIS A 64 4.25 -6.69 -5.69
C HIS A 64 3.84 -5.47 -6.51
N LYS A 65 3.09 -5.65 -7.61
CA LYS A 65 2.56 -4.54 -8.41
C LYS A 65 1.63 -3.63 -7.61
N ASP A 66 0.76 -4.21 -6.79
CA ASP A 66 -0.10 -3.41 -5.91
C ASP A 66 0.73 -2.68 -4.85
N LEU A 67 1.72 -3.32 -4.25
CA LEU A 67 2.63 -2.66 -3.29
C LEU A 67 3.43 -1.52 -3.91
N ASP A 68 3.88 -1.65 -5.17
CA ASP A 68 4.52 -0.55 -5.92
C ASP A 68 3.55 0.63 -6.09
N ALA A 69 2.28 0.35 -6.41
CA ALA A 69 1.25 1.38 -6.52
C ALA A 69 0.96 2.05 -5.17
N VAL A 70 1.00 1.33 -4.04
CA VAL A 70 0.89 1.95 -2.71
C VAL A 70 2.00 2.97 -2.51
N TRP A 71 3.25 2.61 -2.79
CA TRP A 71 4.39 3.52 -2.62
C TRP A 71 4.30 4.75 -3.53
N PHE A 72 3.89 4.57 -4.79
CA PHE A 72 3.64 5.68 -5.69
C PHE A 72 2.63 6.68 -5.10
N ASN A 73 1.49 6.20 -4.60
CA ASN A 73 0.46 7.06 -4.02
C ASN A 73 0.91 7.69 -2.69
N ILE A 74 1.70 6.97 -1.87
CA ILE A 74 2.32 7.54 -0.65
C ILE A 74 3.23 8.71 -1.03
N ASP A 75 4.09 8.56 -2.04
CA ASP A 75 5.01 9.61 -2.46
C ASP A 75 4.25 10.82 -3.04
N GLU A 76 3.18 10.60 -3.79
CA GLU A 76 2.31 11.68 -4.27
C GLU A 76 1.56 12.40 -3.14
N ALA A 77 1.08 11.66 -2.13
CA ALA A 77 0.46 12.25 -0.95
C ALA A 77 1.47 13.05 -0.10
N ARG A 78 2.69 12.55 0.08
CA ARG A 78 3.75 13.23 0.86
C ARG A 78 4.19 14.56 0.27
N LYS A 79 4.10 14.74 -1.06
CA LYS A 79 4.37 16.03 -1.71
C LYS A 79 3.35 17.12 -1.36
N ARG A 80 2.25 16.75 -0.69
CA ARG A 80 1.09 17.61 -0.37
C ARG A 80 0.81 17.70 1.13
N LEU A 81 1.71 17.15 1.95
CA LEU A 81 1.67 17.18 3.41
C LEU A 81 2.38 18.43 3.93
#